data_AF-A0A8B3KXQ3-F1
#
_entry.id   AF-A0A8B3KXQ3-F1
#
_cell.length_a   1.000
_cell.length_b   1.000
_cell.length_c   1.000
_cell.angle_alpha   90.00
_cell.angle_beta   90.00
_cell.angle_gamma   90.00
#
_symmetry.space_group_name_H-M   'P 1'
#
loop_
_entity.id
_entity.type
_entity.pdbx_description
1 polymer ?
#
loop_
_entity_poly.entity_id
_entity_poly.type
_entity_poly.pdbx_seq_one_letter_code
_entity_poly.pdbx_strand_id
1 'polypeptide(L)'
;PLRHALEVRHDTFIVPEFPALARKYNAAIVYADHAKYPAIADVTGDFVYARLQTGSDDNPDCYTPKGLDEWAGRVKTWAEGGQPADLPRADPKTDAPVKPRDVFAYFISEGKVRAPFGAMALMKRVAA
;
A
#
# COMPACT_ATOMS: atom_id res chain seq x y z
N PRO A 1 -10.36 10.07 -19.45
CA PRO A 1 -10.36 10.37 -18.00
C PRO A 1 -9.11 9.79 -17.31
N LEU A 2 -8.59 10.46 -16.27
CA LEU A 2 -7.37 10.08 -15.54
C LEU A 2 -7.70 9.29 -14.26
N ARG A 3 -6.77 8.47 -13.77
CA ARG A 3 -6.81 7.82 -12.46
C ARG A 3 -6.02 8.64 -11.44
N HIS A 4 -6.59 8.89 -10.26
CA HIS A 4 -5.97 9.72 -9.23
C HIS A 4 -5.55 8.88 -8.01
N ALA A 5 -4.39 9.20 -7.44
CA ALA A 5 -3.92 8.66 -6.17
C ALA A 5 -3.59 9.80 -5.21
N LEU A 6 -4.02 9.69 -3.95
CA LEU A 6 -3.88 10.73 -2.92
C LEU A 6 -3.01 10.22 -1.77
N GLU A 7 -1.87 10.85 -1.54
CA GLU A 7 -1.04 10.63 -0.36
C GLU A 7 -1.21 11.80 0.62
N VAL A 8 -1.83 11.52 1.76
CA VAL A 8 -1.95 12.46 2.87
C VAL A 8 -0.85 12.20 3.89
N ARG A 9 -0.36 13.26 4.54
CA ARG A 9 0.82 13.21 5.43
C ARG A 9 0.54 13.71 6.84
N HIS A 10 -0.72 13.71 7.25
CA HIS A 10 -1.14 14.26 8.54
C HIS A 10 -2.30 13.44 9.13
N ASP A 11 -2.27 13.21 10.44
CA ASP A 11 -3.20 12.30 11.14
C ASP A 11 -4.64 12.81 11.17
N THR A 12 -4.87 14.09 10.87
CA THR A 12 -6.21 14.65 10.71
C THR A 12 -7.02 14.00 9.59
N PHE A 13 -6.38 13.25 8.70
CA PHE A 13 -7.04 12.46 7.66
C PHE A 13 -7.42 11.04 8.12
N ILE A 14 -7.05 10.60 9.33
CA ILE A 14 -7.46 9.30 9.91
C ILE A 14 -8.88 9.44 10.49
N VAL A 15 -9.83 9.74 9.62
CA VAL A 15 -11.24 9.90 9.92
C VAL A 15 -12.08 9.29 8.79
N PRO A 16 -13.27 8.73 9.05
CA PRO A 16 -14.02 8.00 8.03
C PRO A 16 -14.50 8.86 6.85
N GLU A 17 -14.58 10.18 7.04
CA GLU A 17 -14.99 11.15 6.01
C GLU A 17 -13.99 11.22 4.86
N PHE A 18 -12.70 11.01 5.12
CA PHE A 18 -11.68 11.08 4.08
C PHE A 18 -11.76 9.91 3.09
N PRO A 19 -11.76 8.63 3.52
CA PRO A 19 -12.05 7.50 2.63
C PRO A 19 -13.40 7.60 1.92
N ALA A 20 -14.44 8.09 2.60
CA ALA A 20 -15.75 8.32 1.98
C ALA A 20 -15.68 9.33 0.82
N LEU A 21 -14.94 10.43 0.99
CA LEU A 21 -14.70 11.42 -0.05
C LEU A 21 -13.88 10.83 -1.21
N ALA A 22 -12.82 10.09 -0.89
CA ALA A 22 -11.97 9.44 -1.90
C ALA A 22 -12.78 8.42 -2.75
N ARG A 23 -13.65 7.62 -2.11
CA ARG A 23 -14.60 6.72 -2.79
C ARG A 23 -15.54 7.47 -3.73
N LYS A 24 -16.13 8.59 -3.27
CA LYS A 24 -17.04 9.43 -4.08
C LYS A 24 -16.41 9.89 -5.40
N TYR A 25 -15.12 10.18 -5.40
CA TYR A 25 -14.38 10.67 -6.58
C TYR A 25 -13.53 9.60 -7.28
N ASN A 26 -13.66 8.32 -6.89
CA ASN A 26 -12.84 7.22 -7.40
C ASN A 26 -11.34 7.51 -7.37
N ALA A 27 -10.86 8.12 -6.27
CA ALA A 27 -9.46 8.38 -6.02
C ALA A 27 -8.90 7.31 -5.09
N ALA A 28 -7.79 6.67 -5.47
CA ALA A 28 -7.10 5.71 -4.62
C ALA A 28 -6.36 6.44 -3.50
N ILE A 29 -6.49 5.99 -2.25
CA ILE A 29 -5.60 6.41 -1.18
C ILE A 29 -4.27 5.68 -1.36
N VAL A 30 -3.16 6.43 -1.29
CA VAL A 30 -1.82 5.86 -1.28
C VAL A 30 -1.57 5.26 0.10
N TYR A 31 -1.38 3.94 0.17
CA TYR A 31 -0.84 3.32 1.37
C TYR A 31 0.64 3.68 1.47
N ALA A 32 1.04 4.38 2.52
CA ALA A 32 2.43 4.71 2.79
C ALA A 32 2.94 3.89 3.98
N ASP A 33 3.87 2.96 3.72
CA ASP A 33 4.70 2.37 4.77
C ASP A 33 5.77 3.39 5.13
N HIS A 34 5.52 4.23 6.14
CA HIS A 34 6.38 5.36 6.47
C HIS A 34 6.50 5.52 7.99
N ALA A 35 7.70 5.85 8.47
CA ALA A 35 7.98 5.94 9.91
C ALA A 35 7.20 7.07 10.63
N LYS A 36 6.82 8.13 9.91
CA LYS A 36 6.18 9.35 10.46
C LYS A 36 4.74 9.61 10.02
N TYR A 37 4.36 9.15 8.84
CA TYR A 37 3.10 9.58 8.20
C TYR A 37 2.05 8.47 8.35
N PRO A 38 0.76 8.82 8.41
CA PRO A 38 -0.27 7.83 8.66
C PRO A 38 -0.36 6.80 7.53
N ALA A 39 -0.42 5.53 7.91
CA ALA A 39 -0.83 4.46 7.02
C ALA A 39 -2.36 4.40 6.98
N ILE A 40 -2.94 4.47 5.78
CA ILE A 40 -4.39 4.39 5.55
C ILE A 40 -4.61 3.37 4.43
N ALA A 41 -5.07 2.17 4.79
CA ALA A 41 -5.24 1.03 3.89
C ALA A 41 -6.65 0.90 3.31
N ASP A 42 -7.50 1.90 3.52
CA ASP A 42 -8.82 1.98 2.90
C ASP A 42 -8.71 1.85 1.37
N VAL A 43 -9.36 0.83 0.82
CA VAL A 43 -9.46 0.67 -0.63
C VAL A 43 -10.59 1.57 -1.14
N THR A 44 -10.23 2.65 -1.82
CA THR A 44 -11.17 3.70 -2.25
C THR A 44 -11.31 3.85 -3.76
N GLY A 45 -10.33 3.36 -4.53
CA GLY A 45 -10.33 3.42 -5.99
C GLY A 45 -10.42 2.05 -6.65
N ASP A 46 -10.37 2.06 -7.98
CA ASP A 46 -10.32 0.84 -8.81
C ASP A 46 -8.95 0.15 -8.84
N PHE A 47 -7.95 0.73 -8.18
CA PHE A 47 -6.60 0.20 -8.06
C PHE A 47 -6.03 0.50 -6.67
N VAL A 48 -4.96 -0.20 -6.30
CA VAL A 48 -4.19 0.03 -5.07
C VAL A 48 -2.84 0.65 -5.42
N TYR A 49 -2.41 1.63 -4.64
CA TYR A 49 -1.12 2.28 -4.78
C TYR A 49 -0.41 2.26 -3.43
N ALA A 50 0.69 1.51 -3.33
CA ALA A 50 1.47 1.36 -2.12
C ALA A 50 2.88 1.92 -2.31
N ARG A 51 3.33 2.71 -1.35
CA ARG A 51 4.71 3.21 -1.26
C ARG A 51 5.35 2.61 -0.03
N LEU A 52 6.30 1.71 -0.24
CA LEU A 52 7.06 1.02 0.78
C LEU A 52 8.31 1.87 1.10
N GLN A 53 8.30 2.59 2.23
CA GLN A 53 9.30 3.61 2.53
C GLN A 53 10.12 3.39 3.81
N THR A 54 10.00 2.23 4.46
CA THR A 54 10.76 1.88 5.67
C THR A 54 11.80 0.79 5.40
N GLY A 55 12.40 0.80 4.21
CA GLY A 55 13.50 -0.09 3.87
C GLY A 55 14.81 0.27 4.58
N SER A 56 15.82 -0.58 4.51
CA SER A 56 17.17 -0.31 5.03
C SER A 56 18.24 -0.79 4.06
N ASP A 57 19.36 -0.07 4.02
CA ASP A 57 20.54 -0.45 3.23
C ASP A 57 21.28 -1.66 3.82
N ASP A 58 21.05 -1.97 5.10
CA ASP A 58 21.56 -3.16 5.78
C ASP A 58 20.90 -4.45 5.28
N ASN A 59 19.70 -4.34 4.69
CA ASN A 59 19.01 -5.44 4.05
C ASN A 59 19.38 -5.49 2.56
N PRO A 60 19.97 -6.58 2.05
CA PRO A 60 20.34 -6.69 0.63
C PRO A 60 19.19 -6.43 -0.35
N ASP A 61 17.96 -6.77 0.07
CA ASP A 61 16.72 -6.60 -0.69
C ASP A 61 15.83 -5.48 -0.13
N CYS A 62 16.41 -4.45 0.51
CA CYS A 62 15.72 -3.29 1.10
C CYS A 62 14.88 -3.62 2.34
N TYR A 63 14.18 -4.76 2.37
CA TYR A 63 13.44 -5.28 3.51
C TYR A 63 13.99 -6.64 3.93
N THR A 64 13.65 -7.07 5.14
CA THR A 64 13.97 -8.43 5.58
C THR A 64 13.21 -9.46 4.75
N PRO A 65 13.68 -10.72 4.65
CA PRO A 65 12.96 -11.78 3.94
C PRO A 65 11.50 -11.94 4.43
N LYS A 66 11.30 -11.94 5.76
CA LYS A 66 9.97 -11.99 6.38
C LYS A 66 9.10 -10.81 5.98
N GLY A 67 9.64 -9.59 6.01
CA GLY A 67 8.91 -8.40 5.61
C GLY A 67 8.49 -8.42 4.14
N LEU A 68 9.33 -8.97 3.26
CA LEU A 68 8.97 -9.17 1.85
C LEU A 68 7.89 -10.23 1.65
N ASP A 69 7.86 -11.30 2.47
CA ASP A 69 6.81 -12.31 2.44
C ASP A 69 5.47 -11.74 2.93
N GLU A 70 5.50 -10.93 4.00
CA GLU A 70 4.33 -10.19 4.49
C GLU A 70 3.80 -9.23 3.42
N TRP A 71 4.68 -8.47 2.76
CA TRP A 71 4.31 -7.60 1.64
C TRP A 71 3.75 -8.37 0.44
N ALA A 72 4.32 -9.52 0.10
CA ALA A 72 3.80 -10.37 -0.96
C ALA A 72 2.37 -10.84 -0.66
N GLY A 73 2.11 -11.26 0.59
CA GLY A 73 0.76 -11.61 1.04
C GLY A 73 -0.23 -10.45 0.89
N ARG A 74 0.13 -9.25 1.38
CA ARG A 74 -0.70 -8.04 1.28
C ARG A 74 -1.01 -7.67 -0.17
N VAL A 75 0.00 -7.72 -1.05
CA VAL A 75 -0.15 -7.44 -2.50
C VAL A 75 -1.08 -8.45 -3.15
N LYS A 76 -0.94 -9.74 -2.87
CA LYS A 76 -1.85 -10.79 -3.39
C LYS A 76 -3.29 -10.57 -2.90
N THR A 77 -3.48 -10.31 -1.60
CA THR A 77 -4.81 -10.00 -1.04
C THR A 77 -5.46 -8.81 -1.74
N TRP A 78 -4.73 -7.71 -1.95
CA TRP A 78 -5.26 -6.56 -2.69
C TRP A 78 -5.59 -6.88 -4.14
N ALA A 79 -4.74 -7.65 -4.82
CA ALA A 79 -4.92 -8.03 -6.22
C ALA A 79 -6.17 -8.91 -6.44
N GLU A 80 -6.46 -9.80 -5.49
CA GLU A 80 -7.67 -10.64 -5.46
C GLU A 80 -8.93 -9.86 -5.06
N GLY A 81 -8.75 -8.61 -4.60
CA GLY A 81 -9.83 -7.70 -4.26
C GLY A 81 -10.14 -7.59 -2.78
N GLY A 82 -9.41 -8.32 -1.93
CA GLY A 82 -9.49 -8.26 -0.49
C GLY A 82 -8.79 -7.05 0.11
N GLN A 83 -8.83 -6.97 1.44
CA GLN A 83 -8.18 -5.97 2.25
C GLN A 83 -7.32 -6.68 3.30
N PRO A 84 -6.00 -6.42 3.40
CA PRO A 84 -5.16 -7.02 4.43
C PRO A 84 -5.65 -6.68 5.83
N ALA A 85 -5.78 -7.69 6.70
CA ALA A 85 -6.36 -7.55 8.03
C ALA A 85 -5.42 -6.83 9.03
N ASP A 86 -4.12 -6.82 8.74
CA ASP A 86 -3.06 -6.27 9.59
C ASP A 86 -2.75 -4.80 9.30
N LEU A 87 -3.35 -4.21 8.26
CA LEU A 87 -3.10 -2.82 7.88
C LEU A 87 -4.18 -1.87 8.44
N PRO A 88 -3.80 -0.69 8.97
CA PRO A 88 -4.74 0.24 9.57
C PRO A 88 -5.66 0.87 8.52
N ARG A 89 -6.95 1.00 8.86
CA ARG A 89 -7.96 1.73 8.07
C ARG A 89 -8.50 2.91 8.88
N ALA A 90 -8.73 4.03 8.19
CA ALA A 90 -9.41 5.20 8.74
C ALA A 90 -10.93 4.96 8.84
N ASP A 91 -11.51 4.12 7.97
CA ASP A 91 -12.91 3.68 8.04
C ASP A 91 -13.02 2.14 8.10
N PRO A 92 -12.71 1.51 9.24
CA PRO A 92 -12.74 0.05 9.36
C PRO A 92 -14.15 -0.56 9.31
N LYS A 93 -15.21 0.25 9.31
CA LYS A 93 -16.61 -0.22 9.26
C LYS A 93 -17.13 -0.37 7.82
N THR A 94 -16.42 0.17 6.85
CA THR A 94 -16.83 0.14 5.44
C THR A 94 -15.87 -0.74 4.65
N ASP A 95 -16.38 -1.86 4.15
CA ASP A 95 -15.63 -2.72 3.25
C ASP A 95 -15.75 -2.29 1.80
N ALA A 96 -14.64 -2.36 1.08
CA ALA A 96 -14.65 -2.19 -0.36
C ALA A 96 -15.24 -3.45 -1.04
N PRO A 97 -15.89 -3.31 -2.22
CA PRO A 97 -16.33 -4.47 -2.98
C PRO A 97 -15.19 -5.44 -3.26
N VAL A 98 -15.43 -6.75 -3.13
CA VAL A 98 -14.44 -7.78 -3.45
C VAL A 98 -14.41 -7.95 -4.97
N LYS A 99 -13.44 -7.31 -5.62
CA LYS A 99 -13.18 -7.42 -7.06
C LYS A 99 -11.68 -7.32 -7.34
N PRO A 100 -11.13 -8.02 -8.33
CA PRO A 100 -9.72 -7.90 -8.68
C PRO A 100 -9.30 -6.47 -8.98
N ARG A 101 -8.07 -6.10 -8.63
CA ARG A 101 -7.51 -4.75 -8.81
C ARG A 101 -6.07 -4.79 -9.28
N ASP A 102 -5.68 -3.77 -10.05
CA ASP A 102 -4.27 -3.46 -10.26
C ASP A 102 -3.64 -3.04 -8.93
N VAL A 103 -2.46 -3.57 -8.61
CA VAL A 103 -1.68 -3.19 -7.42
C VAL A 103 -0.34 -2.62 -7.88
N PHE A 104 -0.10 -1.35 -7.58
CA PHE A 104 1.17 -0.69 -7.84
C PHE A 104 1.93 -0.53 -6.53
N ALA A 105 3.02 -1.27 -6.35
CA ALA A 105 3.88 -1.21 -5.16
C ALA A 105 5.25 -0.64 -5.51
N TYR A 106 5.67 0.41 -4.81
CA TYR A 106 6.94 1.10 -5.06
C TYR A 106 7.82 1.12 -3.82
N PHE A 107 9.08 0.71 -3.95
CA PHE A 107 10.11 0.86 -2.93
C PHE A 107 10.76 2.23 -3.09
N ILE A 108 10.66 3.11 -2.08
CA ILE A 108 11.09 4.53 -2.18
C ILE A 108 11.73 5.00 -0.86
N SER A 109 12.59 6.02 -0.94
CA SER A 109 13.16 6.75 0.22
C SER A 109 14.21 5.98 1.01
N GLU A 110 13.82 5.11 1.93
CA GLU A 110 14.74 4.40 2.83
C GLU A 110 15.20 3.07 2.20
N GLY A 111 16.46 2.70 2.45
CA GLY A 111 17.09 1.62 1.69
C GLY A 111 17.27 1.97 0.22
N LYS A 112 17.49 3.24 -0.12
CA LYS A 112 17.37 3.80 -1.48
C LYS A 112 18.20 3.04 -2.52
N VAL A 113 19.44 2.65 -2.17
CA VAL A 113 20.30 1.91 -3.09
C VAL A 113 19.86 0.45 -3.23
N ARG A 114 19.10 -0.05 -2.25
CA ARG A 114 18.51 -1.40 -2.22
C ARG A 114 17.09 -1.48 -2.80
N ALA A 115 16.40 -0.35 -3.00
CA ALA A 115 15.03 -0.31 -3.47
C ALA A 115 14.77 -1.11 -4.78
N PRO A 116 15.63 -1.08 -5.82
CA PRO A 116 15.44 -1.94 -6.99
C PRO A 116 15.52 -3.44 -6.67
N PHE A 117 16.40 -3.83 -5.73
CA PHE A 117 16.53 -5.22 -5.29
C PHE A 117 15.29 -5.67 -4.51
N GLY A 118 14.76 -4.82 -3.63
CA GLY A 118 13.49 -5.06 -2.96
C GLY A 118 12.32 -5.24 -3.93
N ALA A 119 12.22 -4.40 -4.96
CA ALA A 119 11.22 -4.55 -6.00
C ALA A 119 11.35 -5.89 -6.74
N MET A 120 12.56 -6.26 -7.19
CA MET A 120 12.80 -7.56 -7.83
C MET A 120 12.49 -8.75 -6.90
N ALA A 121 12.84 -8.63 -5.62
CA ALA A 121 12.62 -9.67 -4.62
C ALA A 121 11.13 -9.85 -4.32
N LEU A 122 10.34 -8.77 -4.30
CA LEU A 122 8.88 -8.83 -4.20
C LEU A 122 8.26 -9.42 -5.46
N MET A 123 8.70 -9.01 -6.65
CA MET A 123 8.23 -9.56 -7.94
C MET A 123 8.38 -11.09 -8.00
N LYS A 124 9.52 -11.63 -7.55
CA LYS A 124 9.73 -13.08 -7.49
C LYS A 124 8.74 -13.79 -6.56
N ARG A 125 8.43 -13.20 -5.40
CA ARG A 125 7.51 -13.78 -4.41
C ARG A 125 6.06 -13.75 -4.86
N VAL A 126 5.65 -12.71 -5.60
CA VAL A 126 4.28 -12.63 -6.11
C VAL A 126 4.04 -13.49 -7.35
N ALA A 127 5.10 -13.80 -8.10
CA ALA A 127 5.05 -14.68 -9.27
C ALA A 127 5.12 -16.19 -8.94
N ALA A 128 5.51 -16.53 -7.71
CA ALA A 128 5.48 -17.89 -7.17
C ALA A 128 4.09 -18.23 -6.61
#